data_AF-A0A7X7QUK1-F1
#
_entry.id   AF-A0A7X7QUK1-F1
#
_cell.length_a   1.000
_cell.length_b   1.000
_cell.length_c   1.000
_cell.angle_alpha   90.00
_cell.angle_beta   90.00
_cell.angle_gamma   90.00
#
_symmetry.space_group_name_H-M   'P 1'
#
loop_
_entity.id
_entity.type
_entity.pdbx_description
1 polymer ?
#
loop_
_entity_poly.entity_id
_entity_poly.type
_entity_poly.pdbx_seq_one_letter_code
_entity_poly.pdbx_strand_id
1 'polypeptide(L)'
;MGIDSGLTGADLVWVITGAALVFFMQAGFAIVEAGLTRAKNTGNIIMKNLMDFCLGTIVFWVLGYSLMHGDDIAGIIGLPTTGFITGNIDMTSLIFQTVFCATAATIVSGAMAERTKFSSYCIYSVIISMIVYPISGHWIWG
;
A
#
# COMPACT_ATOMS: atom_id res chain seq x y z
N MET A 1 14.44 -14.90 -13.14
CA MET A 1 13.72 -14.08 -14.13
C MET A 1 14.66 -12.94 -14.48
N GLY A 2 15.33 -13.07 -15.62
CA GLY A 2 16.45 -12.22 -16.01
C GLY A 2 16.01 -10.81 -16.32
N ILE A 3 16.95 -9.89 -16.18
CA ILE A 3 16.83 -8.48 -16.54
C ILE A 3 16.65 -8.43 -18.07
N ASP A 4 15.41 -8.51 -18.55
CA ASP A 4 15.11 -8.28 -19.95
C ASP A 4 15.21 -6.78 -20.23
N SER A 5 16.09 -6.45 -21.16
CA SER A 5 16.27 -5.19 -21.85
C SER A 5 15.03 -4.79 -22.68
N GLY A 6 13.85 -4.71 -22.05
CA GLY A 6 12.55 -4.58 -22.71
C GLY A 6 11.63 -3.47 -22.19
N LEU A 7 11.94 -2.81 -21.07
CA LEU A 7 11.25 -1.58 -20.68
C LEU A 7 11.91 -0.40 -21.39
N THR A 8 11.19 0.21 -22.33
CA THR A 8 11.62 1.48 -22.88
C THR A 8 11.55 2.54 -21.77
N GLY A 9 12.36 3.60 -21.85
CA GLY A 9 12.25 4.71 -20.90
C GLY A 9 10.83 5.30 -20.85
N ALA A 10 10.04 5.14 -21.93
CA ALA A 10 8.65 5.52 -21.98
C ALA A 10 7.76 4.65 -21.08
N ASP A 11 8.01 3.35 -20.97
CA ASP A 11 7.23 2.44 -20.11
C ASP A 11 7.47 2.74 -18.62
N LEU A 12 8.71 3.06 -18.24
CA LEU A 12 9.04 3.50 -16.88
C LEU A 12 8.32 4.82 -16.54
N VAL A 13 8.37 5.79 -17.44
CA VAL A 13 7.66 7.06 -17.28
C VAL A 13 6.16 6.82 -17.16
N TRP A 14 5.59 5.90 -17.94
CA TRP A 14 4.18 5.54 -17.87
C TRP A 14 3.81 4.95 -16.51
N VAL A 15 4.56 3.97 -16.00
CA VAL A 15 4.28 3.32 -14.71
C VAL A 15 4.43 4.30 -13.55
N ILE A 16 5.47 5.14 -13.54
CA ILE A 16 5.69 6.15 -12.50
C ILE A 16 4.62 7.24 -12.55
N THR A 17 4.19 7.65 -13.74
CA THR A 17 3.06 8.59 -13.90
C THR A 17 1.77 7.97 -13.37
N GLY A 18 1.53 6.67 -13.66
CA GLY A 18 0.43 5.91 -13.08
C GLY A 18 0.49 5.86 -11.55
N ALA A 19 1.66 5.58 -10.99
CA ALA A 19 1.87 5.60 -9.53
C ALA A 19 1.58 6.98 -8.93
N ALA A 20 1.98 8.07 -9.59
CA ALA A 20 1.68 9.43 -9.15
C ALA A 20 0.16 9.72 -9.16
N LEU A 21 -0.56 9.27 -10.19
CA LEU A 21 -2.03 9.41 -10.25
C LEU A 21 -2.72 8.61 -9.13
N VAL A 22 -2.25 7.40 -8.85
CA VAL A 22 -2.79 6.57 -7.75
C VAL A 22 -2.45 7.19 -6.39
N PHE A 23 -1.27 7.79 -6.23
CA PHE A 23 -0.93 8.52 -5.01
C PHE A 23 -1.93 9.67 -4.74
N PHE A 24 -2.39 10.37 -5.77
CA PHE A 24 -3.43 11.40 -5.62
C PHE A 24 -4.78 10.86 -5.12
N MET A 25 -5.04 9.54 -5.20
CA MET A 25 -6.23 8.93 -4.60
C MET A 25 -6.24 9.10 -3.07
N GLN A 26 -5.07 9.18 -2.42
CA GLN A 26 -5.00 9.41 -0.96
C GLN A 26 -5.67 10.74 -0.58
N ALA A 27 -5.35 11.81 -1.33
CA ALA A 27 -6.00 13.11 -1.15
C ALA A 27 -7.50 13.06 -1.50
N GLY A 28 -7.88 12.29 -2.54
CA GLY A 28 -9.27 12.07 -2.90
C GLY A 28 -10.08 11.42 -1.77
N PHE A 29 -9.58 10.33 -1.20
CA PHE A 29 -10.21 9.66 -0.06
C PHE A 29 -10.26 10.55 1.17
N ALA A 30 -9.20 11.30 1.47
CA ALA A 30 -9.19 12.24 2.60
C ALA A 30 -10.32 13.27 2.48
N ILE A 31 -10.55 13.83 1.29
CA ILE A 31 -11.61 14.83 1.06
C ILE A 31 -13.00 14.20 1.13
N VAL A 32 -13.19 13.01 0.54
CA VAL A 32 -14.50 12.30 0.58
C VAL A 32 -14.86 11.90 2.01
N GLU A 33 -13.94 11.32 2.78
CA GLU A 33 -14.18 10.93 4.16
C GLU A 33 -14.37 12.15 5.07
N ALA A 34 -13.62 13.23 4.83
CA ALA A 34 -13.82 14.51 5.52
C ALA A 34 -15.19 15.12 5.23
N GLY A 35 -15.66 15.04 3.98
CA GLY A 35 -16.93 15.61 3.53
C GLY A 35 -18.17 14.83 3.96
N LEU A 36 -18.05 13.50 4.11
CA LEU A 36 -19.14 12.62 4.56
C LEU A 36 -19.26 12.55 6.09
N THR A 37 -18.36 13.18 6.84
CA THR A 37 -18.37 13.14 8.29
C THR A 37 -18.62 14.50 8.90
N ARG A 38 -19.07 14.48 10.16
CA ARG A 38 -19.37 15.71 10.89
C ARG A 38 -18.10 16.54 11.07
N ALA A 39 -18.20 17.86 10.85
CA ALA A 39 -17.09 18.82 10.94
C ALA A 39 -16.24 18.70 12.23
N LYS A 40 -16.86 18.31 13.36
CA LYS A 40 -16.16 18.09 14.63
C LYS A 40 -15.18 16.91 14.62
N ASN A 41 -15.34 15.97 13.70
CA ASN A 41 -14.54 14.74 13.59
C ASN A 41 -13.62 14.73 12.35
N THR A 42 -13.72 15.72 11.47
CA THR A 42 -12.95 15.81 10.23
C THR A 42 -11.43 15.76 10.46
N GLY A 43 -10.92 16.44 11.49
CA GLY A 43 -9.49 16.42 11.81
C GLY A 43 -8.96 15.03 12.17
N ASN A 44 -9.75 14.21 12.87
CA ASN A 44 -9.37 12.84 13.22
C ASN A 44 -9.33 11.91 11.99
N ILE A 45 -10.14 12.21 10.97
CA ILE A 45 -10.21 11.41 9.74
C ILE A 45 -9.04 11.72 8.82
N ILE A 46 -8.70 13.00 8.64
CA ILE A 46 -7.52 13.41 7.88
C ILE A 46 -6.24 12.81 8.51
N MET A 47 -6.13 12.80 9.84
CA MET A 47 -5.00 12.16 10.52
C MET A 47 -4.92 10.65 10.31
N LYS A 48 -6.06 9.95 10.22
CA LYS A 48 -6.08 8.51 9.94
C LYS A 48 -5.60 8.21 8.52
N ASN A 49 -6.13 8.94 7.54
CA ASN A 49 -5.75 8.81 6.14
C ASN A 49 -4.24 9.08 5.91
N LEU A 50 -3.70 10.13 6.55
CA LEU A 50 -2.26 10.39 6.51
C LEU A 50 -1.45 9.27 7.17
N MET A 51 -1.89 8.78 8.33
CA MET A 51 -1.19 7.74 9.06
C MET A 51 -1.19 6.40 8.32
N ASP A 52 -2.26 6.10 7.56
CA ASP A 52 -2.30 4.90 6.71
C ASP A 52 -1.23 4.93 5.63
N PHE A 53 -1.02 6.08 5.00
CA PHE A 53 0.04 6.20 4.02
C PHE A 53 1.42 6.05 4.67
N CYS A 54 1.67 6.69 5.81
CA CYS A 54 2.96 6.62 6.50
C CYS A 54 3.27 5.21 7.01
N LEU A 55 2.36 4.60 7.76
CA LEU A 55 2.57 3.26 8.33
C LEU A 55 2.51 2.20 7.24
N GLY A 56 1.57 2.29 6.31
CA GLY A 56 1.42 1.36 5.20
C GLY A 56 2.67 1.32 4.33
N THR A 57 3.27 2.47 4.03
CA THR A 57 4.53 2.53 3.26
C THR A 57 5.67 1.83 4.00
N ILE A 58 5.90 2.17 5.27
CA ILE A 58 7.00 1.57 6.06
C ILE A 58 6.83 0.05 6.16
N VAL A 59 5.63 -0.41 6.51
CA VAL A 59 5.35 -1.84 6.70
C VAL A 59 5.44 -2.61 5.39
N PHE A 60 4.92 -2.04 4.30
CA PHE A 60 4.95 -2.66 2.98
C PHE A 60 6.38 -2.76 2.45
N TRP A 61 7.23 -1.77 2.69
CA TRP A 61 8.62 -1.80 2.25
C TRP A 61 9.46 -2.83 3.03
N VAL A 62 9.23 -2.96 4.33
CA VAL A 62 10.03 -3.87 5.17
C VAL A 62 9.65 -5.33 4.95
N LEU A 63 8.35 -5.65 4.85
CA LEU A 63 7.87 -7.04 4.75
C LEU A 63 6.83 -7.27 3.63
N GLY A 64 5.93 -6.33 3.38
CA GLY A 64 4.80 -6.55 2.48
C GLY A 64 5.21 -6.83 1.03
N TYR A 65 6.20 -6.13 0.49
CA TYR A 65 6.66 -6.33 -0.87
C TYR A 65 7.27 -7.72 -1.08
N SER A 66 8.07 -8.21 -0.12
CA SER A 66 8.64 -9.55 -0.19
C SER A 66 7.59 -10.64 -0.03
N LEU A 67 6.53 -10.39 0.73
CA LEU A 67 5.42 -11.34 0.86
C LEU A 67 4.60 -11.46 -0.43
N MET A 68 4.60 -10.39 -1.24
CA MET A 68 3.82 -10.31 -2.48
C MET A 68 4.57 -10.85 -3.70
N HIS A 69 5.83 -10.45 -3.90
CA HIS A 69 6.66 -10.82 -5.06
C HIS A 69 7.91 -11.65 -4.68
N GLY A 70 7.96 -12.19 -3.47
CA GLY A 70 9.03 -13.11 -3.06
C GLY A 70 8.81 -14.51 -3.61
N ASP A 71 9.84 -15.36 -3.49
CA ASP A 71 9.78 -16.74 -3.97
C ASP A 71 8.56 -17.49 -3.41
N ASP A 72 7.77 -18.08 -4.31
CA ASP A 72 6.52 -18.77 -3.98
C ASP A 72 6.74 -19.93 -3.00
N ILE A 73 6.03 -19.89 -1.87
CA ILE A 73 5.81 -21.08 -1.04
C ILE A 73 4.41 -21.61 -1.33
N ALA A 74 4.36 -22.72 -2.06
CA ALA A 74 3.15 -23.48 -2.35
C ALA A 74 2.02 -22.68 -3.03
N GLY A 75 2.32 -21.53 -3.66
CA GLY A 75 1.35 -20.64 -4.31
C GLY A 75 0.42 -19.91 -3.32
N ILE A 76 0.78 -19.88 -2.03
CA ILE A 76 -0.05 -19.29 -0.97
C ILE A 76 0.61 -18.06 -0.36
N ILE A 77 1.94 -18.03 -0.26
CA ILE A 77 2.67 -16.91 0.33
C ILE A 77 4.09 -16.80 -0.25
N GLY A 78 4.54 -15.57 -0.53
CA GLY A 78 5.93 -15.32 -0.88
C GLY A 78 6.82 -15.47 0.36
N LEU A 79 8.04 -15.98 0.19
CA LEU A 79 8.99 -16.08 1.30
C LEU A 79 9.20 -14.69 1.93
N PRO A 80 9.05 -14.52 3.26
CA PRO A 80 9.32 -13.26 3.95
C PRO A 80 10.83 -13.05 4.08
N THR A 81 11.51 -12.96 2.94
CA THR A 81 12.90 -12.55 2.89
C THR A 81 12.94 -11.03 3.08
N THR A 82 13.95 -10.50 3.77
CA THR A 82 14.15 -9.05 3.83
C THR A 82 14.73 -8.55 2.51
N GLY A 83 14.01 -8.75 1.40
CA GLY A 83 14.45 -8.39 0.03
C GLY A 83 14.84 -6.92 -0.10
N PHE A 84 14.24 -6.05 0.73
CA PHE A 84 14.61 -4.64 0.87
C PHE A 84 16.07 -4.42 1.34
N ILE A 85 16.59 -5.32 2.18
CA ILE A 85 17.97 -5.30 2.69
C ILE A 85 18.93 -5.97 1.70
N THR A 86 18.44 -6.92 0.88
CA THR A 86 19.27 -7.70 -0.04
C THR A 86 19.53 -7.00 -1.39
N GLY A 87 18.84 -5.88 -1.67
CA GLY A 87 19.15 -4.99 -2.79
C GLY A 87 18.72 -5.45 -4.18
N ASN A 88 17.96 -6.56 -4.28
CA ASN A 88 17.49 -7.12 -5.55
C ASN A 88 15.99 -6.91 -5.74
N ILE A 89 15.56 -5.64 -5.71
CA ILE A 89 14.14 -5.27 -5.84
C ILE A 89 13.95 -4.27 -6.98
N ASP A 90 12.94 -4.52 -7.82
CA ASP A 90 12.49 -3.54 -8.80
C ASP A 90 11.77 -2.38 -8.11
N MET A 91 12.47 -1.25 -8.02
CA MET A 91 11.98 -0.04 -7.37
C MET A 91 10.71 0.52 -8.03
N THR A 92 10.56 0.32 -9.34
CA THR A 92 9.40 0.81 -10.10
C THR A 92 8.13 0.07 -9.65
N SER A 93 8.18 -1.26 -9.64
CA SER A 93 7.10 -2.12 -9.17
C SER A 93 6.84 -1.92 -7.68
N LEU A 94 7.88 -1.70 -6.87
CA LEU A 94 7.73 -1.43 -5.44
C LEU A 94 6.98 -0.13 -5.15
N ILE A 95 7.34 0.97 -5.81
CA ILE A 95 6.65 2.26 -5.65
C ILE A 95 5.20 2.14 -6.12
N PHE A 96 4.98 1.49 -7.27
CA PHE A 96 3.64 1.26 -7.80
C PHE A 96 2.78 0.46 -6.80
N GLN A 97 3.24 -0.68 -6.31
CA GLN A 97 2.46 -1.48 -5.36
C GLN A 97 2.28 -0.82 -3.99
N THR A 98 3.23 0.02 -3.57
CA THR A 98 3.10 0.77 -2.31
C THR A 98 1.88 1.70 -2.34
N VAL A 99 1.67 2.42 -3.45
CA VAL A 99 0.53 3.35 -3.55
C VAL A 99 -0.81 2.60 -3.66
N PHE A 100 -0.83 1.41 -4.26
CA PHE A 100 -2.03 0.55 -4.23
C PHE A 100 -2.30 -0.02 -2.84
N CYS A 101 -1.27 -0.47 -2.12
CA CYS A 101 -1.40 -0.94 -0.73
C CYS A 101 -1.98 0.14 0.18
N ALA A 102 -1.44 1.37 0.11
CA ALA A 102 -1.97 2.50 0.86
C ALA A 102 -3.42 2.83 0.47
N THR A 103 -3.78 2.65 -0.80
CA THR A 103 -5.15 2.88 -1.28
C THR A 103 -6.12 1.80 -0.77
N ALA A 104 -5.68 0.54 -0.70
CA ALA A 104 -6.47 -0.52 -0.10
C ALA A 104 -6.72 -0.28 1.40
N ALA A 105 -5.70 0.18 2.14
CA ALA A 105 -5.84 0.53 3.55
C ALA A 105 -6.88 1.65 3.77
N THR A 106 -6.81 2.69 2.94
CA THR A 106 -7.67 3.87 3.10
C THR A 106 -9.15 3.60 2.77
N ILE A 107 -9.47 2.69 1.83
CA ILE A 107 -10.87 2.32 1.54
C ILE A 107 -11.60 1.80 2.79
N VAL A 108 -10.88 1.08 3.65
CA VAL A 108 -11.47 0.53 4.89
C VAL A 108 -11.55 1.60 5.99
N SER A 109 -10.72 2.66 5.94
CA SER A 109 -10.86 3.85 6.80
C SER A 109 -12.28 4.41 6.74
N GLY A 110 -12.79 4.61 5.53
CA GLY A 110 -14.10 5.19 5.29
C GLY A 110 -15.23 4.37 5.89
N ALA A 111 -15.13 3.04 5.89
CA ALA A 111 -16.12 2.16 6.52
C ALA A 111 -16.15 2.30 8.05
N MET A 112 -15.02 2.69 8.66
CA MET A 112 -14.82 2.81 10.10
C MET A 112 -14.95 4.25 10.62
N ALA A 113 -15.49 5.16 9.80
CA ALA A 113 -15.62 6.57 10.11
C ALA A 113 -16.41 6.83 11.42
N GLU A 114 -16.04 7.89 12.13
CA GLU A 114 -16.66 8.40 13.36
C GLU A 114 -16.61 7.55 14.65
N ARG A 115 -16.36 6.23 14.61
CA ARG A 115 -16.48 5.35 15.81
C ARG A 115 -15.20 4.68 16.29
N THR A 116 -14.07 4.86 15.60
CA THR A 116 -12.81 4.16 15.91
C THR A 116 -11.78 5.03 16.62
N LYS A 117 -11.15 4.45 17.67
CA LYS A 117 -9.98 5.02 18.33
C LYS A 117 -8.79 5.03 17.38
N PHE A 118 -8.02 6.12 17.37
CA PHE A 118 -6.84 6.29 16.50
C PHE A 118 -5.80 5.18 16.70
N SER A 119 -5.50 4.80 17.95
CA SER A 119 -4.51 3.75 18.23
C SER A 119 -4.91 2.38 17.67
N SER A 120 -6.17 1.99 17.79
CA SER A 120 -6.69 0.75 17.19
C SER A 120 -6.63 0.79 15.66
N TYR A 121 -6.78 1.98 15.09
CA TYR A 121 -6.70 2.22 13.66
C TYR A 121 -5.27 2.04 13.13
N CYS A 122 -4.25 2.53 13.83
CA CYS A 122 -2.84 2.30 13.46
C CYS A 122 -2.48 0.81 13.44
N ILE A 123 -2.96 0.03 14.41
CA ILE A 123 -2.71 -1.42 14.45
C ILE A 123 -3.37 -2.11 13.26
N TYR A 124 -4.60 -1.71 12.93
CA TYR A 124 -5.29 -2.19 11.75
C TYR A 124 -4.51 -1.90 10.45
N SER A 125 -4.03 -0.66 10.28
CA SER A 125 -3.24 -0.23 9.13
C SER A 125 -1.97 -1.08 8.94
N VAL A 126 -1.28 -1.40 10.03
CA VAL A 126 -0.12 -2.30 10.00
C VAL A 126 -0.52 -3.71 9.56
N ILE A 127 -1.63 -4.26 10.07
CA ILE A 127 -2.07 -5.62 9.74
C ILE A 127 -2.48 -5.74 8.27
N ILE A 128 -3.25 -4.78 7.73
CA ILE A 128 -3.67 -4.85 6.33
C ILE A 128 -2.48 -4.74 5.38
N SER A 129 -1.53 -3.84 5.65
CA SER A 129 -0.34 -3.64 4.81
C SER A 129 0.69 -4.75 4.94
N MET A 130 0.72 -5.47 6.07
CA MET A 130 1.68 -6.58 6.30
C MET A 130 1.16 -7.93 5.83
N ILE A 131 -0.15 -8.20 5.96
CA ILE A 131 -0.68 -9.57 5.82
C ILE A 131 -1.73 -9.60 4.73
N VAL A 132 -2.83 -8.85 4.87
CA VAL A 132 -4.02 -9.02 4.03
C VAL A 132 -3.73 -8.62 2.58
N TYR A 133 -3.17 -7.42 2.37
CA TYR A 133 -2.86 -6.92 1.04
C TYR A 133 -1.78 -7.77 0.32
N PRO A 134 -0.61 -8.04 0.91
CA PRO A 134 0.43 -8.78 0.19
C PRO A 134 0.09 -10.25 -0.07
N ILE A 135 -0.63 -10.94 0.83
CA ILE A 135 -1.05 -12.34 0.58
C ILE A 135 -2.09 -12.41 -0.55
N SER A 136 -3.07 -11.51 -0.53
CA SER A 136 -4.06 -11.45 -1.62
C SER A 136 -3.44 -11.00 -2.95
N GLY A 137 -2.47 -10.10 -2.89
CA GLY A 137 -1.65 -9.71 -4.04
C GLY A 137 -0.86 -10.90 -4.60
N HIS A 138 -0.25 -11.71 -3.75
CA HIS A 138 0.53 -12.88 -4.16
C HIS A 138 -0.32 -13.93 -4.92
N TRP A 139 -1.57 -14.17 -4.54
CA TRP A 139 -2.41 -15.15 -5.24
C TRP A 139 -2.80 -14.74 -6.66
N ILE A 140 -2.80 -13.43 -6.95
CA ILE A 140 -3.29 -12.88 -8.22
C ILE A 140 -2.11 -12.39 -9.08
N TRP A 141 -1.08 -11.86 -8.43
CA TRP A 141 0.03 -11.12 -9.03
C TRP A 141 1.42 -11.61 -8.55
N GLY A 142 1.48 -12.70 -7.78
CA GLY A 142 2.75 -13.34 -7.36
C GLY A 142 3.51 -13.94 -8.52
#